data_AF-H8ISN3-F1
#
_entry.id   AF-H8ISN3-F1
#
_cell.length_a   1.000
_cell.length_b   1.000
_cell.length_c   1.000
_cell.angle_alpha   90.00
_cell.angle_beta   90.00
_cell.angle_gamma   90.00
#
_symmetry.space_group_name_H-M   'P 1'
#
loop_
_entity.id
_entity.type
_entity.pdbx_description
1 polymer ?
#
loop_
_entity_poly.entity_id
_entity_poly.type
_entity_poly.pdbx_seq_one_letter_code
_entity_poly.pdbx_strand_id
1 'polypeptide(L)'
;MNASPVVILTSIATIVGAAAGGMMYVFSTFVMRGLNGIDSREAIAAMRGINVAANSSPAFLLAYFGAAILALAVGVVAVTQLRQPGSWWLLAGAVFAILAAIITVAFNVPLNNRLDGVDPVGLSAADAAREWQTYFSTWTAWNHVRTVTAFLGAALMLVGLRCR
;
A
#
# COMPACT_ATOMS: atom_id res chain seq x y z
N MET A 1 -25.74 7.75 22.49
CA MET A 1 -25.43 8.57 21.30
C MET A 1 -25.09 7.60 20.17
N ASN A 2 -25.97 7.46 19.17
CA ASN A 2 -25.66 6.62 18.01
C ASN A 2 -24.70 7.41 17.12
N ALA A 3 -23.48 6.90 16.93
CA ALA A 3 -22.52 7.55 16.05
C ALA A 3 -23.09 7.61 14.62
N SER A 4 -22.93 8.75 13.95
CA SER A 4 -23.38 8.93 12.56
C SER A 4 -22.76 7.84 11.67
N PRO A 5 -23.52 7.25 10.72
CA PRO A 5 -22.98 6.25 9.79
C PRO A 5 -21.70 6.71 9.07
N VAL A 6 -21.59 8.01 8.75
CA VAL A 6 -20.40 8.58 8.12
C VAL A 6 -19.18 8.56 9.06
N VAL A 7 -19.41 8.82 10.35
CA VAL A 7 -18.34 8.77 11.36
C VAL A 7 -17.85 7.34 11.52
N ILE A 8 -18.76 6.36 11.61
CA ILE A 8 -18.40 4.94 11.71
C ILE A 8 -17.61 4.50 10.48
N LEU A 9 -18.15 4.73 9.28
CA LEU A 9 -17.51 4.36 8.02
C LEU A 9 -16.10 4.97 7.89
N THR A 10 -15.98 6.28 8.11
CA THR A 10 -14.70 6.98 7.96
C THR A 10 -13.69 6.55 9.02
N SER A 11 -14.13 6.28 10.26
CA SER A 11 -13.24 5.78 11.31
C SER A 11 -12.67 4.41 10.94
N ILE A 12 -13.52 3.50 10.46
CA ILE A 12 -13.08 2.18 9.98
C ILE A 12 -12.13 2.35 8.78
N ALA A 13 -12.48 3.17 7.80
CA ALA A 13 -11.63 3.45 6.64
C ALA A 13 -10.27 4.01 7.03
N THR A 14 -10.22 4.92 8.01
CA THR A 14 -8.98 5.50 8.53
C THR A 14 -8.09 4.45 9.19
N ILE A 15 -8.66 3.60 10.04
CA ILE A 15 -7.91 2.54 10.74
C ILE A 15 -7.35 1.52 9.74
N VAL A 16 -8.21 1.04 8.82
CA VAL A 16 -7.81 0.04 7.82
C VAL A 16 -6.81 0.63 6.83
N GLY A 17 -6.98 1.89 6.42
CA GLY A 17 -6.02 2.62 5.57
C GLY A 17 -4.66 2.83 6.24
N ALA A 18 -4.64 3.19 7.52
CA ALA A 18 -3.40 3.31 8.29
C ALA A 18 -2.71 1.95 8.48
N ALA A 19 -3.47 0.88 8.72
CA ALA A 19 -2.93 -0.48 8.77
C ALA A 19 -2.30 -0.90 7.42
N ALA A 20 -2.97 -0.60 6.30
CA ALA A 20 -2.43 -0.83 4.97
C ALA A 20 -1.13 -0.06 4.72
N GLY A 21 -1.08 1.23 5.10
CA GLY A 21 0.15 2.03 5.07
C GLY A 21 1.25 1.44 5.95
N GLY A 22 0.92 0.95 7.15
CA GLY A 22 1.85 0.30 8.06
C GLY A 22 2.50 -0.96 7.49
N MET A 23 1.73 -1.79 6.77
CA MET A 23 2.28 -2.96 6.07
C MET A 23 3.34 -2.55 5.05
N MET A 24 3.09 -1.51 4.26
CA MET A 24 4.05 -0.99 3.28
C MET A 24 5.26 -0.33 3.96
N TYR A 25 5.03 0.38 5.07
CA TYR A 25 6.07 1.05 5.85
C TYR A 25 7.14 0.08 6.36
N VAL A 26 6.72 -1.10 6.82
CA VAL A 26 7.65 -2.18 7.22
C VAL A 26 8.61 -2.56 6.09
N PHE A 27 8.11 -2.65 4.85
CA PHE A 27 8.95 -2.93 3.70
C PHE A 27 9.94 -1.80 3.38
N SER A 28 9.47 -0.57 3.47
CA SER A 28 10.28 0.63 3.25
C SER A 28 11.36 0.88 4.31
N THR A 29 11.22 0.28 5.50
CA THR A 29 12.11 0.57 6.63
C THR A 29 13.15 -0.50 6.86
N PHE A 30 12.75 -1.77 6.94
CA PHE A 30 13.70 -2.82 7.33
C PHE A 30 13.62 -4.10 6.49
N VAL A 31 12.48 -4.48 5.90
CA VAL A 31 12.44 -5.74 5.11
C VAL A 31 13.32 -5.64 3.88
N MET A 32 13.15 -4.61 3.04
CA MET A 32 13.95 -4.47 1.83
C MET A 32 15.44 -4.28 2.17
N ARG A 33 15.76 -3.58 3.27
CA ARG A 33 17.14 -3.41 3.72
C ARG A 33 17.76 -4.74 4.18
N GLY A 34 17.01 -5.56 4.91
CA GLY A 34 17.45 -6.89 5.33
C GLY A 34 17.70 -7.81 4.14
N LEU A 35 16.78 -7.84 3.18
CA LEU A 35 16.95 -8.60 1.93
C LEU A 35 18.14 -8.11 1.11
N ASN A 36 18.42 -6.80 1.12
CA ASN A 36 19.59 -6.24 0.45
C ASN A 36 20.92 -6.54 1.16
N GLY A 37 20.89 -7.09 2.38
CA GLY A 37 22.07 -7.45 3.16
C GLY A 37 22.55 -8.89 2.97
N ILE A 38 21.84 -9.71 2.19
CA ILE A 38 22.18 -11.11 1.91
C ILE A 38 22.57 -11.31 0.44
N ASP A 39 22.93 -12.53 0.05
CA ASP A 39 23.24 -12.86 -1.34
C ASP A 39 22.05 -12.53 -2.25
N SER A 40 22.31 -11.96 -3.43
CA SER A 40 21.24 -11.48 -4.31
C SER A 40 20.34 -12.59 -4.84
N ARG A 41 20.84 -13.82 -5.00
CA ARG A 41 20.00 -14.97 -5.39
C ARG A 41 19.06 -15.35 -4.27
N GLU A 42 19.55 -15.35 -3.03
CA GLU A 42 18.74 -15.60 -1.84
C GLU A 42 17.69 -14.50 -1.65
N ALA A 43 18.06 -13.23 -1.85
CA ALA A 43 17.14 -12.10 -1.78
C ALA A 43 16.01 -12.21 -2.82
N ILE A 44 16.34 -12.54 -4.07
CA ILE A 44 15.36 -12.79 -5.14
C ILE A 44 14.44 -13.96 -4.74
N ALA A 45 15.01 -15.10 -4.32
CA ALA A 45 14.22 -16.27 -3.93
C ALA A 45 13.26 -15.96 -2.76
N ALA A 46 13.75 -15.26 -1.73
CA ALA A 46 12.96 -14.87 -0.57
C ALA A 46 11.84 -13.90 -0.96
N MET A 47 12.13 -12.89 -1.76
CA MET A 47 11.13 -11.91 -2.20
C MET A 47 10.04 -12.56 -3.07
N ARG A 48 10.40 -13.50 -3.96
CA ARG A 48 9.42 -14.29 -4.72
C ARG A 48 8.51 -15.10 -3.80
N GLY A 49 9.07 -15.75 -2.78
CA GLY A 49 8.29 -16.45 -1.75
C GLY A 49 7.32 -15.53 -1.01
N ILE A 50 7.77 -14.32 -0.65
CA ILE A 50 6.92 -13.28 -0.03
C ILE A 50 5.80 -12.85 -0.98
N ASN A 51 6.08 -12.63 -2.26
CA ASN A 51 5.08 -12.26 -3.26
C ASN A 51 3.99 -13.32 -3.38
N VAL A 52 4.37 -14.59 -3.49
CA VAL A 52 3.42 -15.73 -3.56
C VAL A 52 2.58 -15.81 -2.29
N ALA A 53 3.19 -15.70 -1.12
CA ALA A 53 2.47 -15.75 0.15
C ALA A 53 1.47 -14.59 0.31
N ALA A 54 1.85 -13.38 -0.10
CA ALA A 54 0.97 -12.21 -0.08
C ALA A 54 -0.20 -12.36 -1.06
N ASN A 55 0.08 -12.77 -2.31
CA ASN A 55 -0.94 -12.94 -3.35
C ASN A 55 -1.92 -14.08 -3.06
N SER A 56 -1.48 -15.08 -2.30
CA SER A 56 -2.31 -16.25 -1.95
C SER A 56 -3.05 -16.08 -0.62
N SER A 57 -2.90 -14.94 0.08
CA SER A 57 -3.52 -14.68 1.37
C SER A 57 -4.79 -13.84 1.21
N PRO A 58 -6.00 -14.42 1.30
CA PRO A 58 -7.25 -13.67 1.19
C PRO A 58 -7.37 -12.63 2.31
N ALA A 59 -6.86 -12.93 3.50
CA ALA A 59 -6.87 -12.01 4.63
C ALA A 59 -6.03 -10.75 4.34
N PHE A 60 -4.84 -10.92 3.75
CA PHE A 60 -4.00 -9.79 3.35
C PHE A 60 -4.67 -8.98 2.23
N LEU A 61 -5.14 -9.64 1.17
CA LEU A 61 -5.78 -8.96 0.04
C LEU A 61 -7.04 -8.19 0.48
N LEU A 62 -7.86 -8.79 1.34
CA LEU A 62 -9.06 -8.15 1.89
C LEU A 62 -8.69 -6.95 2.76
N ALA A 63 -7.69 -7.06 3.65
CA ALA A 63 -7.26 -5.94 4.47
C ALA A 63 -6.68 -4.79 3.63
N TYR A 64 -5.84 -5.13 2.64
CA TYR A 64 -5.14 -4.16 1.81
C TYR A 64 -6.08 -3.45 0.81
N PHE A 65 -6.81 -4.20 -0.01
CA PHE A 65 -7.72 -3.63 -1.01
C PHE A 65 -9.06 -3.20 -0.40
N GLY A 66 -9.46 -3.80 0.73
CA GLY A 66 -10.59 -3.32 1.52
C GLY A 66 -10.40 -1.89 2.01
N ALA A 67 -9.16 -1.47 2.29
CA ALA A 67 -8.85 -0.06 2.59
C ALA A 67 -9.29 0.88 1.46
N ALA A 68 -8.98 0.53 0.21
CA ALA A 68 -9.34 1.32 -0.96
C ALA A 68 -10.85 1.31 -1.24
N ILE A 69 -11.52 0.18 -1.01
CA ILE A 69 -12.98 0.06 -1.14
C ILE A 69 -13.70 0.94 -0.09
N LEU A 70 -13.24 0.89 1.16
CA LEU A 70 -13.77 1.75 2.24
C LEU A 70 -13.51 3.22 1.94
N ALA A 71 -12.32 3.56 1.44
CA ALA A 71 -12.00 4.91 1.01
C ALA A 71 -12.91 5.40 -0.12
N LEU A 72 -13.20 4.54 -1.11
CA LEU A 72 -14.15 4.84 -2.18
C LEU A 72 -15.55 5.14 -1.62
N ALA A 73 -16.03 4.32 -0.68
CA ALA A 73 -17.31 4.57 -0.01
C ALA A 73 -17.34 5.92 0.72
N VAL A 74 -16.26 6.26 1.45
CA VAL A 74 -16.10 7.58 2.09
C VAL A 74 -16.13 8.71 1.06
N GLY A 75 -15.43 8.55 -0.07
CA GLY A 75 -15.41 9.53 -1.15
C GLY A 75 -16.79 9.77 -1.77
N VAL A 76 -17.55 8.71 -2.06
CA VAL A 76 -18.92 8.80 -2.57
C VAL A 76 -19.81 9.57 -1.60
N VAL A 77 -19.76 9.24 -0.31
CA VAL A 77 -20.51 9.94 0.74
C VAL A 77 -20.10 11.42 0.81
N ALA A 78 -18.80 11.72 0.76
CA ALA A 78 -18.29 13.08 0.81
C ALA A 78 -18.81 13.95 -0.36
N VAL A 79 -18.86 13.40 -1.58
CA VAL A 79 -19.41 14.10 -2.77
C VAL A 79 -20.89 14.44 -2.60
N THR A 80 -21.67 13.57 -1.95
CA THR A 80 -23.09 13.87 -1.68
C THR A 80 -23.31 14.93 -0.60
N GLN A 81 -22.26 15.30 0.15
CA GLN A 81 -22.33 16.17 1.33
C GLN A 81 -21.29 17.31 1.28
N LEU A 82 -20.90 17.79 0.10
CA LEU A 82 -19.82 18.79 -0.06
C LEU A 82 -20.04 20.11 0.70
N ARG A 83 -21.28 20.47 1.03
CA ARG A 83 -21.61 21.66 1.83
C ARG A 83 -21.38 21.47 3.33
N GLN A 84 -21.23 20.22 3.79
CA GLN A 84 -20.92 19.93 5.20
C GLN A 84 -19.44 20.24 5.48
N PRO A 85 -19.14 20.82 6.66
CA PRO A 85 -17.77 20.94 7.15
C PRO A 85 -17.03 19.60 7.06
N GLY A 86 -15.73 19.63 6.75
CA GLY A 86 -14.91 18.42 6.66
C GLY A 86 -15.03 17.59 5.38
N SER A 87 -16.10 17.74 4.57
CA SER A 87 -16.31 16.87 3.39
C SER A 87 -15.21 16.93 2.34
N TRP A 88 -14.60 18.09 2.09
CA TRP A 88 -13.46 18.20 1.17
C TRP A 88 -12.23 17.46 1.66
N TRP A 89 -11.98 17.43 2.98
CA TRP A 89 -10.90 16.64 3.58
C TRP A 89 -11.15 15.14 3.47
N LEU A 90 -12.41 14.71 3.66
CA LEU A 90 -12.80 13.31 3.45
C LEU A 90 -12.60 12.88 1.99
N LEU A 91 -12.99 13.72 1.04
CA LEU A 91 -12.81 13.45 -0.38
C LEU A 91 -11.33 13.38 -0.76
N ALA A 92 -10.52 14.35 -0.29
CA ALA A 92 -9.07 14.31 -0.51
C ALA A 92 -8.46 13.04 0.09
N GLY A 93 -8.79 12.71 1.35
CA GLY A 93 -8.32 11.50 2.00
C GLY A 93 -8.68 10.23 1.24
N ALA A 94 -9.91 10.15 0.73
CA ALA A 94 -10.37 9.05 -0.12
C ALA A 94 -9.53 8.91 -1.41
N VAL A 95 -9.27 10.03 -2.09
CA VAL A 95 -8.45 10.05 -3.31
C VAL A 95 -7.04 9.54 -3.03
N PHE A 96 -6.38 10.01 -1.97
CA PHE A 96 -5.04 9.54 -1.59
C PHE A 96 -5.04 8.05 -1.24
N ALA A 97 -6.01 7.57 -0.44
CA ALA A 97 -6.08 6.15 -0.09
C ALA A 97 -6.29 5.25 -1.34
N ILE A 98 -7.12 5.67 -2.31
CA ILE A 98 -7.29 4.95 -3.58
C ILE A 98 -6.00 5.00 -4.41
N LEU A 99 -5.32 6.15 -4.46
CA LEU A 99 -4.08 6.31 -5.21
C LEU A 99 -2.98 5.35 -4.71
N ALA A 100 -2.92 5.06 -3.41
CA ALA A 100 -1.98 4.06 -2.88
C ALA A 100 -2.22 2.65 -3.45
N ALA A 101 -3.49 2.26 -3.63
CA ALA A 101 -3.85 1.00 -4.28
C ALA A 101 -3.53 1.02 -5.78
N ILE A 102 -3.79 2.15 -6.46
CA ILE A 102 -3.42 2.33 -7.88
C ILE A 102 -1.91 2.18 -8.06
N ILE A 103 -1.08 2.82 -7.23
CA ILE A 103 0.39 2.69 -7.29
C ILE A 103 0.80 1.23 -7.12
N THR A 104 0.14 0.51 -6.22
CA THR A 104 0.42 -0.91 -5.98
C THR A 104 0.18 -1.75 -7.24
N VAL A 105 -0.99 -1.59 -7.86
CA VAL A 105 -1.37 -2.37 -9.05
C VAL A 105 -0.57 -1.94 -10.28
N ALA A 106 -0.26 -0.65 -10.42
CA ALA A 106 0.41 -0.10 -11.60
C ALA A 106 1.93 -0.24 -11.59
N PHE A 107 2.56 -0.30 -10.41
CA PHE A 107 4.03 -0.34 -10.30
C PHE A 107 4.53 -1.56 -9.54
N ASN A 108 4.11 -1.76 -8.29
CA ASN A 108 4.68 -2.81 -7.45
C ASN A 108 4.29 -4.23 -7.92
N VAL A 109 3.05 -4.45 -8.34
CA VAL A 109 2.59 -5.76 -8.85
C VAL A 109 3.34 -6.13 -10.14
N PRO A 110 3.47 -5.25 -11.17
CA PRO A 110 4.29 -5.55 -12.35
C PRO A 110 5.75 -5.85 -12.03
N LEU A 111 6.36 -5.11 -11.09
CA LEU A 111 7.73 -5.38 -10.64
C LEU A 111 7.85 -6.76 -9.98
N ASN A 112 6.87 -7.13 -9.15
CA ASN A 112 6.80 -8.47 -8.53
C ASN A 112 6.69 -9.56 -9.59
N ASN A 113 5.76 -9.42 -10.54
CA ASN A 113 5.58 -10.39 -11.61
C ASN A 113 6.84 -10.56 -12.47
N ARG A 114 7.58 -9.47 -12.72
CA ARG A 114 8.87 -9.52 -13.42
C ARG A 114 9.90 -10.33 -12.61
N LEU A 115 10.01 -10.06 -11.31
CA LEU A 115 10.93 -10.77 -10.42
C LEU A 115 10.56 -12.26 -10.31
N ASP A 116 9.27 -12.59 -10.30
CA ASP A 116 8.77 -13.96 -10.19
C ASP A 116 9.17 -14.83 -11.40
N GLY A 117 9.41 -14.20 -12.56
CA GLY A 117 9.92 -14.85 -13.78
C GLY A 117 11.44 -15.05 -13.82
N VAL A 118 12.19 -14.55 -12.83
CA VAL A 118 13.65 -14.72 -12.76
C VAL A 118 13.99 -16.07 -12.13
N ASP A 119 14.88 -16.84 -12.76
CA ASP A 119 15.50 -18.02 -12.15
C ASP A 119 16.82 -17.63 -11.44
N PRO A 120 16.83 -17.50 -10.09
CA PRO A 120 18.02 -17.08 -9.36
C PRO A 120 19.14 -18.13 -9.37
N VAL A 121 18.84 -19.42 -9.62
CA VAL A 121 19.86 -20.49 -9.64
C VAL A 121 20.66 -20.42 -10.94
N GLY A 122 19.99 -20.14 -12.06
CA GLY A 122 20.61 -20.02 -13.38
C GLY A 122 21.43 -18.75 -13.61
N LEU A 123 21.30 -17.72 -12.76
CA LEU A 123 22.06 -16.47 -12.91
C LEU A 123 23.53 -16.63 -12.52
N SER A 124 24.41 -15.78 -13.05
CA SER A 124 25.72 -15.54 -12.44
C SER A 124 25.56 -14.68 -11.18
N ALA A 125 26.57 -14.62 -10.32
CA ALA A 125 26.52 -13.74 -9.14
C ALA A 125 26.39 -12.25 -9.54
N ALA A 126 27.07 -11.84 -10.62
CA ALA A 126 27.03 -10.47 -11.12
C ALA A 126 25.65 -10.11 -11.70
N ASP A 127 25.02 -11.03 -12.43
CA ASP A 127 23.69 -10.79 -13.01
C ASP A 127 22.59 -10.80 -11.95
N ALA A 128 22.68 -11.69 -10.96
CA ALA A 128 21.79 -11.67 -9.81
C ALA A 128 21.87 -10.34 -9.05
N ALA A 129 23.07 -9.82 -8.81
CA ALA A 129 23.26 -8.53 -8.17
C ALA A 129 22.63 -7.39 -8.99
N ARG A 130 22.84 -7.37 -10.31
CA ARG A 130 22.25 -6.35 -11.20
C ARG A 130 20.73 -6.39 -11.20
N GLU A 131 20.15 -7.58 -11.31
CA GLU A 131 18.70 -7.79 -11.33
C GLU A 131 18.09 -7.38 -9.99
N TRP A 132 18.68 -7.82 -8.88
CA TRP A 132 18.24 -7.46 -7.53
C TRP A 132 18.32 -5.96 -7.28
N GLN A 133 19.43 -5.29 -7.60
CA GLN A 133 19.55 -3.84 -7.36
C GLN A 133 18.54 -3.01 -8.16
N THR A 134 18.25 -3.43 -9.40
CA THR A 134 17.23 -2.78 -10.25
C THR A 134 15.84 -2.92 -9.64
N TYR A 135 15.50 -4.13 -9.18
CA TYR A 135 14.25 -4.38 -8.47
C TYR A 135 14.19 -3.62 -7.14
N PHE A 136 15.19 -3.78 -6.28
CA PHE A 136 15.26 -3.20 -4.94
C PHE A 136 15.06 -1.68 -4.98
N SER A 137 15.80 -0.97 -5.84
CA SER A 137 15.71 0.50 -5.93
C SER A 137 14.33 0.96 -6.40
N THR A 138 13.87 0.44 -7.54
CA THR A 138 12.61 0.86 -8.16
C THR A 138 11.40 0.46 -7.32
N TRP A 139 11.39 -0.77 -6.81
CA TRP A 139 10.29 -1.28 -5.99
C TRP A 139 10.19 -0.52 -4.67
N THR A 140 11.33 -0.27 -4.01
CA THR A 140 11.37 0.47 -2.73
C THR A 140 10.93 1.92 -2.92
N ALA A 141 11.33 2.58 -4.02
CA ALA A 141 10.91 3.93 -4.34
C ALA A 141 9.37 4.02 -4.46
N TRP A 142 8.76 3.17 -5.29
CA TRP A 142 7.30 3.13 -5.40
C TRP A 142 6.61 2.72 -4.11
N ASN A 143 7.24 1.83 -3.32
CA ASN A 143 6.75 1.45 -2.00
C ASN A 143 6.70 2.64 -1.03
N HIS A 144 7.71 3.52 -1.04
CA HIS A 144 7.67 4.76 -0.27
C HIS A 144 6.51 5.66 -0.69
N VAL A 145 6.31 5.84 -1.99
CA VAL A 145 5.21 6.70 -2.51
C VAL A 145 3.86 6.17 -2.04
N ARG A 146 3.56 4.87 -2.22
CA ARG A 146 2.28 4.31 -1.74
C ARG A 146 2.13 4.33 -0.22
N THR A 147 3.21 4.18 0.54
CA THR A 147 3.21 4.28 2.01
C THR A 147 2.79 5.68 2.45
N VAL A 148 3.47 6.72 1.93
CA VAL A 148 3.16 8.12 2.26
C VAL A 148 1.74 8.46 1.82
N THR A 149 1.34 8.04 0.63
CA THR A 149 0.00 8.29 0.09
C THR A 149 -1.08 7.65 0.98
N ALA A 150 -0.88 6.43 1.46
CA ALA A 150 -1.81 5.77 2.38
C ALA A 150 -1.94 6.50 3.73
N PHE A 151 -0.81 6.91 4.33
CA PHE A 151 -0.83 7.67 5.59
C PHE A 151 -1.44 9.06 5.42
N LEU A 152 -1.16 9.76 4.33
CA LEU A 152 -1.82 11.03 4.01
C LEU A 152 -3.33 10.84 3.86
N GLY A 153 -3.77 9.79 3.17
CA GLY A 153 -5.18 9.43 3.05
C GLY A 153 -5.86 9.29 4.41
N ALA A 154 -5.26 8.50 5.31
CA ALA A 154 -5.77 8.31 6.67
C ALA A 154 -5.76 9.61 7.50
N ALA A 155 -4.69 10.40 7.43
CA ALA A 155 -4.58 11.67 8.14
C ALA A 155 -5.64 12.68 7.69
N LEU A 156 -5.87 12.82 6.38
CA LEU A 156 -6.87 13.72 5.82
C LEU A 156 -8.30 13.29 6.20
N MET A 157 -8.59 11.98 6.22
CA MET A 157 -9.87 11.47 6.70
C MET A 157 -10.08 11.78 8.20
N LEU A 158 -9.04 11.62 9.02
CA LEU A 158 -9.09 11.98 10.44
C LEU A 158 -9.33 13.48 10.64
N VAL A 159 -8.66 14.35 9.87
CA VAL A 159 -8.90 15.80 9.88
C VAL A 159 -10.34 16.11 9.46
N GLY A 160 -10.84 15.48 8.39
CA GLY A 160 -12.21 15.66 7.93
C GLY A 160 -13.25 15.26 8.98
N LEU A 161 -12.99 14.24 9.79
CA LEU A 161 -13.84 13.88 10.94
C LEU A 161 -13.80 14.92 12.06
N ARG A 162 -12.64 15.55 12.31
CA ARG A 162 -12.49 16.60 13.33
C ARG A 162 -13.12 17.93 12.92
N CYS A 163 -13.15 18.20 11.62
CA CYS A 163 -13.74 19.41 11.05
C CYS A 163 -15.23 19.27 10.73
N ARG A 164 -15.84 18.10 10.99
CA ARG A 164 -17.24 17.83 10.70
C ARG A 164 -18.20 18.37 11.74
#